data_AF-A0A9D5EX99-F1
#
_entry.id   AF-A0A9D5EX99-F1
#
_cell.length_a   1.000
_cell.length_b   1.000
_cell.length_c   1.000
_cell.angle_alpha   90.00
_cell.angle_beta   90.00
_cell.angle_gamma   90.00
#
_symmetry.space_group_name_H-M   'P 1'
#
loop_
_entity.id
_entity.type
_entity.pdbx_description
1 polymer ?
#
loop_
_entity_poly.entity_id
_entity_poly.type
_entity_poly.pdbx_seq_one_letter_code
_entity_poly.pdbx_strand_id
1 'polypeptide(L)'
;MSACGYPAEKISTALESANSLGIAEAARIHQVHTTTVYAWRRRFGGLTPAAIERLRTLEANNIRLMNEVARLEQKLHEARASRQKDGGAGQL
;
A
#
# COMPACT_ATOMS: atom_id res chain seq x y z
N MET A 1 -4.48 -3.37 -15.68
CA MET A 1 -3.56 -2.26 -15.34
C MET A 1 -3.88 -1.77 -13.94
N SER A 2 -2.98 -2.02 -12.98
CA SER A 2 -3.19 -1.67 -11.58
C SER A 2 -3.18 -0.14 -11.38
N ALA A 3 -4.14 0.37 -10.62
CA ALA A 3 -4.38 1.79 -10.34
C ALA A 3 -3.21 2.53 -9.65
N CYS A 4 -2.06 1.87 -9.41
CA CYS A 4 -0.98 2.34 -8.56
C CYS A 4 0.21 2.97 -9.32
N GLY A 5 0.23 2.96 -10.66
CA GLY A 5 1.36 3.48 -11.46
C GLY A 5 1.28 4.95 -11.89
N TYR A 6 0.17 5.65 -11.60
CA TYR A 6 -0.04 7.01 -12.11
C TYR A 6 0.45 8.10 -11.13
N PRO A 7 0.92 9.25 -11.64
CA PRO A 7 1.27 10.39 -10.80
C PRO A 7 0.10 10.85 -9.94
N ALA A 8 0.37 11.25 -8.70
CA ALA A 8 -0.67 11.69 -7.75
C ALA A 8 -1.49 12.88 -8.29
N GLU A 9 -0.85 13.82 -8.98
CA GLU A 9 -1.50 14.94 -9.66
C GLU A 9 -2.55 14.49 -10.68
N LYS A 10 -2.20 13.52 -11.54
CA LYS A 10 -3.12 12.97 -12.54
C LYS A 10 -4.32 12.27 -11.88
N ILE A 11 -4.10 11.60 -10.76
CA ILE A 11 -5.18 10.94 -10.01
C ILE A 11 -6.13 11.99 -9.43
N SER A 12 -5.60 13.02 -8.78
CA SER A 12 -6.41 14.06 -8.12
C SER A 12 -7.26 14.85 -9.13
N THR A 13 -6.65 15.32 -10.23
CA THR A 13 -7.33 16.13 -11.25
C THR A 13 -8.39 15.33 -11.99
N ALA A 14 -8.17 14.03 -12.21
CA ALA A 14 -9.18 13.13 -12.76
C ALA A 14 -10.36 12.91 -11.81
N LEU A 15 -10.12 12.82 -10.50
CA LEU A 15 -11.19 12.68 -9.50
C LEU A 15 -11.98 13.97 -9.31
N GLU A 16 -11.33 15.13 -9.38
CA GLU A 16 -12.01 16.43 -9.41
C GLU A 16 -12.90 16.55 -10.65
N SER A 17 -12.35 16.22 -11.82
CA SER A 17 -13.12 16.20 -13.08
C SER A 17 -14.29 15.22 -13.01
N ALA A 18 -14.12 14.07 -12.34
CA ALA A 18 -15.18 13.09 -12.17
C ALA A 18 -16.29 13.58 -11.23
N ASN A 19 -15.96 14.43 -10.25
CA ASN A 19 -16.94 15.06 -9.36
C ASN A 19 -17.71 16.19 -10.07
N SER A 20 -17.06 16.93 -10.97
CA SER A 20 -17.69 18.07 -11.67
C SER A 20 -18.45 17.68 -12.93
N LEU A 21 -17.91 16.76 -13.75
CA LEU A 21 -18.42 16.42 -15.09
C LEU A 21 -18.92 14.96 -15.18
N GLY A 22 -18.70 14.16 -14.14
CA GLY A 22 -19.03 12.74 -14.12
C GLY A 22 -17.90 11.84 -14.61
N ILE A 23 -18.01 10.55 -14.29
CA ILE A 23 -16.91 9.57 -14.46
C ILE A 23 -16.58 9.30 -15.93
N ALA A 24 -17.58 9.21 -16.81
CA ALA A 24 -17.37 8.91 -18.22
C ALA A 24 -16.59 10.03 -18.93
N GLU A 25 -16.95 11.27 -18.65
CA GLU A 25 -16.32 12.44 -19.25
C GLU A 25 -14.91 12.68 -18.69
N ALA A 26 -14.74 12.51 -17.36
CA ALA A 26 -13.42 12.55 -16.75
C ALA A 26 -12.47 11.48 -17.31
N ALA A 27 -12.96 10.26 -17.54
CA ALA A 27 -12.19 9.19 -18.16
C ALA A 27 -11.73 9.58 -19.57
N ARG A 28 -12.61 10.19 -20.37
CA ARG A 28 -12.31 10.69 -21.73
C ARG A 28 -11.25 11.81 -21.70
N ILE A 29 -11.44 12.82 -20.85
CA ILE A 29 -10.53 13.98 -20.72
C ILE A 29 -9.13 13.53 -20.31
N HIS A 30 -9.04 12.64 -19.32
CA HIS A 30 -7.77 12.20 -18.74
C HIS A 30 -7.14 11.01 -19.46
N GLN A 31 -7.78 10.54 -20.55
CA GLN A 31 -7.38 9.40 -21.36
C GLN A 31 -7.11 8.15 -20.53
N VAL A 32 -8.05 7.84 -19.65
CA VAL A 32 -8.04 6.64 -18.80
C VAL A 32 -9.34 5.89 -18.98
N HIS A 33 -9.34 4.60 -18.65
CA HIS A 33 -10.58 3.84 -18.61
C HIS A 33 -11.47 4.30 -17.45
N THR A 34 -12.79 4.24 -17.64
CA THR A 34 -13.77 4.53 -16.57
C THR A 34 -13.54 3.65 -15.35
N THR A 35 -13.17 2.38 -15.54
CA THR A 35 -12.79 1.45 -14.48
C THR A 35 -11.63 1.96 -13.63
N THR A 36 -10.64 2.63 -14.22
CA THR A 36 -9.52 3.27 -13.52
C THR A 36 -10.00 4.41 -12.62
N VAL A 37 -10.92 5.25 -13.12
CA VAL A 37 -11.50 6.35 -12.33
C VAL A 37 -12.32 5.82 -11.16
N TYR A 38 -13.10 4.75 -11.34
CA TYR A 38 -13.80 4.08 -10.24
C TYR A 38 -12.82 3.54 -9.18
N ALA A 39 -11.75 2.88 -9.62
CA ALA A 39 -10.73 2.36 -8.71
C ALA A 39 -10.04 3.49 -7.93
N TRP A 40 -9.71 4.61 -8.58
CA TRP A 40 -9.17 5.78 -7.92
C TRP A 40 -10.14 6.42 -6.95
N ARG A 41 -11.43 6.53 -7.30
CA ARG A 41 -12.43 7.13 -6.41
C ARG A 41 -12.56 6.32 -5.13
N ARG A 42 -12.54 4.98 -5.23
CA ARG A 42 -12.58 4.08 -4.08
C ARG A 42 -11.35 4.20 -3.19
N ARG A 43 -10.16 4.39 -3.76
CA ARG A 43 -8.88 4.35 -3.02
C ARG A 43 -8.38 5.72 -2.55
N PHE A 44 -8.63 6.77 -3.33
CA PHE A 44 -8.03 8.10 -3.18
C PHE A 44 -9.06 9.24 -3.18
N GLY A 45 -10.36 8.92 -3.19
CA GLY A 45 -11.42 9.94 -3.20
C GLY A 45 -11.25 10.95 -2.06
N GLY A 46 -11.26 12.24 -2.39
CA GLY A 46 -11.12 13.32 -1.42
C GLY A 46 -9.69 13.57 -0.92
N LEU A 47 -8.69 12.86 -1.44
CA LEU A 47 -7.28 13.09 -1.10
C LEU A 47 -6.63 14.10 -2.06
N THR A 48 -5.78 14.96 -1.50
CA THR A 48 -4.88 15.82 -2.28
C THR A 48 -3.71 15.00 -2.86
N PRO A 49 -2.99 15.49 -3.89
CA PRO A 49 -1.79 14.84 -4.41
C PRO A 49 -0.77 14.48 -3.33
N ALA A 50 -0.48 15.42 -2.43
CA ALA A 50 0.45 15.21 -1.32
C ALA A 50 -0.03 14.12 -0.35
N ALA A 51 -1.34 14.04 -0.10
CA ALA A 51 -1.93 12.98 0.73
C ALA A 51 -1.84 11.60 0.05
N ILE A 52 -2.01 11.52 -1.27
CA ILE A 52 -1.83 10.27 -2.05
C ILE A 52 -0.38 9.79 -1.94
N GLU A 53 0.60 10.69 -2.10
CA GLU A 53 2.01 10.31 -2.04
C GLU A 53 2.44 9.90 -0.63
N ARG A 54 1.94 10.62 0.38
CA ARG A 54 2.13 10.24 1.78
C ARG A 54 1.50 8.88 2.10
N LEU A 55 0.31 8.61 1.58
CA LEU A 55 -0.35 7.30 1.74
C LEU A 55 0.50 6.18 1.14
N ARG A 56 0.98 6.34 -0.09
CA ARG A 56 1.88 5.36 -0.75
C ARG A 56 3.14 5.10 0.06
N THR A 57 3.76 6.18 0.56
CA THR A 57 4.95 6.10 1.41
C THR A 57 4.67 5.34 2.71
N LEU A 58 3.53 5.61 3.36
CA LEU A 58 3.11 4.93 4.58
C LEU A 58 2.82 3.45 4.32
N GLU A 59 2.11 3.12 3.23
CA GLU A 59 1.85 1.72 2.82
C GLU A 59 3.17 0.96 2.58
N ALA A 60 4.13 1.56 1.85
CA ALA A 60 5.43 0.96 1.60
C ALA A 60 6.25 0.75 2.88
N ASN A 61 6.27 1.74 3.76
CA ASN A 61 6.95 1.63 5.06
C ASN A 61 6.30 0.57 5.94
N ASN A 62 4.96 0.47 5.93
CA ASN A 62 4.25 -0.54 6.70
C ASN A 62 4.63 -1.96 6.25
N ILE A 63 4.62 -2.23 4.94
CA ILE A 63 5.07 -3.53 4.39
C ILE A 63 6.50 -3.84 4.82
N ARG A 64 7.42 -2.86 4.72
CA ARG A 64 8.81 -3.03 5.16
C ARG A 64 8.90 -3.37 6.65
N LEU A 65 8.13 -2.67 7.49
CA LEU A 65 8.11 -2.90 8.93
C LEU A 65 7.52 -4.28 9.28
N MET A 66 6.42 -4.67 8.64
CA MET A 66 5.83 -6.00 8.82
C MET A 66 6.84 -7.11 8.48
N ASN A 67 7.59 -6.96 7.38
CA ASN A 67 8.62 -7.92 7.00
C ASN A 67 9.75 -8.01 8.02
N GLU A 68 10.21 -6.86 8.56
CA GLU A 68 11.25 -6.88 9.59
C GLU A 68 10.75 -7.47 10.91
N VAL A 69 9.51 -7.20 11.30
CA VAL A 69 8.87 -7.83 12.46
C VAL A 69 8.84 -9.35 12.29
N ALA A 70 8.34 -9.84 11.15
CA ALA A 70 8.30 -11.28 10.87
C ALA A 70 9.70 -11.92 10.91
N ARG A 71 10.71 -11.23 10.37
CA ARG A 71 12.11 -11.68 10.42
C ARG A 71 12.64 -11.77 11.86
N LEU A 72 12.33 -10.77 12.69
CA LEU A 72 12.76 -10.75 14.09
C LEU A 72 12.03 -11.83 14.92
N GLU A 73 10.74 -12.05 14.67
CA GLU A 73 9.97 -13.14 15.30
C GLU A 73 10.56 -14.51 14.96
N GLN A 74 10.92 -14.73 13.70
CA GLN A 74 11.60 -15.96 13.27
C GLN A 74 12.92 -16.17 14.02
N LYS A 75 13.78 -15.15 14.08
CA LYS A 75 15.05 -15.23 14.83
C LYS A 75 14.84 -15.51 16.31
N LEU A 76 13.81 -14.90 16.91
CA LEU A 76 13.46 -15.14 18.31
C LEU A 76 13.02 -16.59 18.52
N HIS A 77 12.22 -17.13 17.61
CA HIS A 77 11.79 -18.52 17.65
C HIS A 77 12.98 -19.48 17.55
N GLU A 78 13.90 -19.25 16.60
CA GLU A 78 15.14 -20.01 16.45
C GLU A 78 16.00 -19.95 17.71
N ALA A 79 16.21 -18.76 18.28
CA ALA A 79 17.01 -18.59 19.50
C ALA A 79 16.39 -19.26 20.74
N ARG A 80 15.06 -19.39 20.80
CA ARG A 80 14.36 -20.14 21.85
C ARG A 80 14.52 -21.65 21.65
N ALA A 81 14.41 -22.12 20.41
CA ALA A 81 14.62 -23.53 20.07
C ALA A 81 16.06 -23.98 20.39
N SER A 82 17.06 -23.14 20.10
CA SER A 82 18.46 -23.42 20.46
C SER A 82 18.65 -23.52 21.97
N ARG A 83 18.10 -22.57 22.75
CA ARG A 83 18.17 -22.60 24.23
C ARG A 83 17.53 -23.85 24.84
N GLN A 84 16.43 -24.33 24.28
CA GLN A 84 15.79 -25.56 24.76
C GLN A 84 16.65 -26.81 24.49
N LYS A 85 17.40 -26.85 23.38
CA LYS A 85 18.33 -27.94 23.08
C LYS A 85 19.53 -27.95 24.02
N ASP A 86 20.09 -26.77 24.30
CA ASP A 86 21.27 -26.63 25.18
C ASP A 86 20.94 -26.95 26.65
N GLY A 87 19.74 -26.58 27.11
CA GLY A 87 19.26 -26.92 28.46
C GLY A 87 18.90 -28.39 28.68
N GLY A 88 18.68 -29.17 27.62
CA GLY A 88 18.37 -30.61 27.69
C GLY A 88 19.59 -31.53 27.76
N ALA A 89 20.78 -31.04 27.39
CA ALA A 89 22.01 -31.85 27.38
C ALA A 89 22.72 -31.94 28.75
N GLY A 90 22.24 -31.22 29.77
CA GLY A 90 22.85 -31.16 31.11
C GLY A 90 22.22 -32.06 32.18
N GLN A 91 21.31 -32.97 31.80
CA GLN A 91 20.66 -33.91 32.73
C GLN A 91 20.72 -35.34 32.18
N LEU A 92 21.93 -35.91 32.10
CA LEU A 92 22.18 -37.36 32.10
C LEU A 92 23.50 -37.64 32.83
#